data_AF-A0A0F2T4H7-F1
#
_entry.id   AF-A0A0F2T4H7-F1
#
_cell.length_a   1.000
_cell.length_b   1.000
_cell.length_c   1.000
_cell.angle_alpha   90.00
_cell.angle_beta   90.00
_cell.angle_gamma   90.00
#
_symmetry.space_group_name_H-M   'P 1'
#
loop_
_entity.id
_entity.type
_entity.pdbx_description
1 polymer ?
#
loop_
_entity_poly.entity_id
_entity_poly.type
_entity_poly.pdbx_seq_one_letter_code
_entity_poly.pdbx_strand_id
1 'polypeptide(L)' 'MHPGDTITVVNDDTTAHTLTASDKSFDTGTIAPGKSATLTAPAKPGSYPYICTIHQFMHGTLTVS' A
#
# COMPACT_ATOMS: atom_id res chain seq x y z
N MET A 1 3.55 -5.32 11.66
CA MET A 1 2.13 -4.94 11.81
C MET A 1 1.35 -6.21 12.07
N HIS A 2 0.25 -6.09 12.80
CA HIS A 2 -0.64 -7.20 13.08
C HIS A 2 -1.76 -7.29 12.05
N PRO A 3 -2.35 -8.48 11.87
CA PRO A 3 -3.58 -8.62 11.11
C PRO A 3 -4.66 -7.63 11.55
N GLY A 4 -5.27 -6.92 10.60
CA GLY A 4 -6.34 -5.97 10.88
C GLY A 4 -5.90 -4.57 11.31
N ASP A 5 -4.59 -4.31 11.45
CA ASP A 5 -4.09 -2.96 11.72
C ASP A 5 -4.56 -1.97 10.63
N THR A 6 -4.95 -0.76 11.04
CA THR A 6 -5.19 0.34 10.09
C THR A 6 -3.86 1.02 9.78
N ILE A 7 -3.49 1.03 8.50
CA ILE A 7 -2.25 1.61 8.00
C ILE A 7 -2.58 2.88 7.25
N THR A 8 -1.93 4.00 7.62
CA THR A 8 -1.99 5.25 6.85
C THR A 8 -0.80 5.33 5.92
N VAL A 9 -1.06 5.43 4.62
CA VAL A 9 -0.04 5.64 3.58
C VAL A 9 -0.07 7.12 3.20
N VAL A 10 1.07 7.79 3.34
CA VAL A 10 1.24 9.21 2.99
C VAL A 10 2.02 9.30 1.69
N ASN A 11 1.47 10.02 0.72
CA ASN A 11 2.21 10.42 -0.48
C ASN A 11 2.87 11.79 -0.20
N ASP A 12 4.13 11.75 0.22
CA ASP A 12 4.97 12.95 0.45
C ASP A 12 5.75 13.37 -0.80
N ASP A 13 5.35 12.86 -1.97
CA ASP A 13 5.91 13.20 -3.27
C ASP A 13 5.03 14.24 -4.01
N THR A 14 5.54 14.73 -5.13
CA THR A 14 4.95 15.73 -6.01
C THR A 14 4.10 15.13 -7.14
N THR A 15 4.11 13.81 -7.31
CA THR A 15 3.28 13.08 -8.29
C THR A 15 2.34 12.09 -7.60
N ALA A 16 1.29 11.65 -8.30
CA ALA A 16 0.31 10.72 -7.76
C ALA A 16 0.86 9.28 -7.71
N HIS A 17 0.50 8.53 -6.67
CA HIS A 17 0.97 7.16 -6.44
C HIS A 17 -0.15 6.23 -5.97
N THR A 18 0.05 4.92 -6.09
CA THR A 18 -0.77 3.90 -5.44
C THR A 18 0.12 2.98 -4.60
N LEU A 19 -0.48 2.25 -3.66
CA LEU A 19 0.13 1.12 -2.99
C LEU A 19 -0.83 -0.06 -3.14
N THR A 20 -0.51 -0.95 -4.09
CA THR A 20 -1.42 -1.99 -4.57
C THR A 20 -0.73 -3.34 -4.50
N ALA A 21 -1.30 -4.28 -3.72
CA ALA A 21 -0.74 -5.62 -3.57
C ALA A 21 -0.83 -6.41 -4.89
N SER A 22 0.20 -7.19 -5.21
CA SER A 22 0.23 -8.03 -6.41
C SER A 22 -0.87 -9.10 -6.43
N ASP A 23 -1.25 -9.60 -5.25
CA ASP A 23 -2.33 -10.57 -5.06
C ASP A 23 -3.71 -9.91 -4.87
N LYS A 24 -3.79 -8.57 -4.96
CA LYS A 24 -4.99 -7.76 -4.77
C LYS A 24 -5.57 -7.80 -3.36
N SER A 25 -4.78 -8.20 -2.36
CA SER A 25 -5.21 -8.21 -0.95
C SER A 25 -5.45 -6.82 -0.37
N PHE A 26 -4.82 -5.77 -0.92
CA PHE A 26 -5.10 -4.38 -0.63
C PHE A 26 -4.81 -3.47 -1.83
N ASP A 27 -5.47 -2.31 -1.86
CA ASP A 27 -5.21 -1.22 -2.78
C ASP A 27 -5.59 0.11 -2.12
N THR A 28 -4.70 1.10 -2.13
CA THR A 28 -5.00 2.45 -1.66
C THR A 28 -5.83 3.25 -2.67
N GLY A 29 -5.89 2.80 -3.92
CA GLY A 29 -6.23 3.66 -5.06
C GLY A 29 -5.20 4.77 -5.23
N THR A 30 -5.54 5.77 -6.04
CA THR A 30 -4.68 6.93 -6.29
C THR A 30 -4.61 7.85 -5.09
N ILE A 31 -3.40 8.06 -4.58
CA ILE A 31 -3.07 9.05 -3.56
C ILE A 31 -2.46 10.26 -4.27
N ALA A 32 -3.18 11.39 -4.27
CA ALA A 32 -2.69 12.64 -4.84
C ALA A 32 -1.47 13.19 -4.06
N PRO A 33 -0.65 14.09 -4.65
CA PRO A 33 0.48 14.72 -3.98
C PRO A 33 0.09 15.36 -2.64
N GLY A 34 0.88 15.10 -1.59
CA GLY A 34 0.65 15.61 -0.24
C GLY A 34 -0.63 15.08 0.44
N LYS A 35 -1.25 14.02 -0.07
CA LYS A 35 -2.43 13.37 0.52
C LYS A 35 -2.08 12.02 1.12
N SER A 36 -3.03 11.47 1.86
CA SER A 36 -2.94 10.15 2.47
C SER A 36 -4.15 9.30 2.14
N ALA A 37 -3.97 7.98 2.17
CA ALA A 37 -5.04 7.00 2.15
C ALA A 37 -4.82 5.98 3.28
N THR A 38 -5.88 5.28 3.66
CA THR A 38 -5.80 4.21 4.65
C THR A 38 -6.10 2.86 4.02
N LEU A 39 -5.41 1.82 4.48
CA LEU A 39 -5.74 0.43 4.19
C LEU A 39 -5.74 -0.40 5.46
N THR A 40 -6.44 -1.54 5.43
CA THR A 40 -6.43 -2.51 6.52
C THR A 40 -5.41 -3.60 6.21
N ALA A 41 -4.52 -3.91 7.15
CA ALA A 41 -3.57 -5.00 7.01
C ALA A 41 -4.30 -6.34 6.78
N PRO A 42 -3.85 -7.16 5.81
CA PRO A 42 -4.43 -8.48 5.55
C PRO A 42 -4.61 -9.34 6.81
N ALA A 43 -5.72 -10.08 6.89
CA ALA A 43 -6.03 -10.91 8.05
C ALA A 43 -5.08 -12.11 8.23
N LYS A 44 -4.41 -12.54 7.16
CA LYS A 44 -3.47 -13.66 7.18
C LYS A 44 -2.05 -13.12 7.41
N PRO A 45 -1.29 -13.60 8.40
CA PRO A 45 0.14 -13.29 8.50
C PRO A 45 0.90 -13.72 7.24
N GLY A 46 1.87 -12.91 6.82
CA GLY A 46 2.64 -13.17 5.61
C GLY A 46 3.31 -11.93 5.04
N SER A 47 3.98 -12.14 3.89
CA SER A 47 4.59 -11.09 3.10
C SER A 47 3.74 -10.81 1.87
N TYR A 48 3.39 -9.54 1.68
CA TYR A 48 2.54 -9.06 0.60
C TYR A 48 3.33 -8.08 -0.28
N PRO A 49 3.91 -8.56 -1.40
CA PRO A 49 4.53 -7.68 -2.38
C PRO A 49 3.50 -6.71 -2.95
N TYR A 50 3.89 -5.46 -3.13
CA TYR A 50 3.06 -4.42 -3.71
C TYR A 50 3.83 -3.60 -4.73
N ILE A 51 3.08 -2.94 -5.61
CA ILE A 51 3.59 -1.98 -6.59
C ILE A 51 2.81 -0.67 -6.53
N CYS A 52 3.39 0.39 -7.09
CA CYS A 52 2.61 1.51 -7.60
C CYS A 52 2.13 1.18 -9.02
N THR A 53 0.83 1.24 -9.27
CA THR A 53 0.26 0.89 -10.59
C THR A 53 0.56 1.96 -11.66
N ILE A 54 0.85 3.19 -11.23
CA ILE A 54 1.26 4.30 -12.10
C ILE A 54 2.75 4.19 -12.45
N HIS A 55 3.58 3.83 -11.47
CA HIS A 55 5.03 3.75 -11.57
C HIS A 55 5.50 2.33 -11.22
N GLN A 56 5.37 1.38 -12.16
CA GLN A 56 5.55 -0.06 -11.89
C GLN A 56 6.97 -0.45 -11.42
N PHE A 57 7.96 0.43 -11.59
CA PHE A 57 9.30 0.22 -11.04
C PHE A 57 9.34 0.38 -9.51
N MET A 58 8.38 1.11 -8.91
CA MET A 58 8.24 1.22 -7.46
C MET A 58 7.57 -0.04 -6.90
N HIS A 59 8.34 -0.80 -6.13
CA HIS A 59 7.88 -2.02 -5.49
C HIS A 59 8.34 -2.07 -4.03
N GLY A 60 7.60 -2.81 -3.21
CA GLY A 60 7.95 -3.07 -1.83
C GLY A 60 7.19 -4.29 -1.30
N THR A 61 7.38 -4.57 0.00
CA THR A 61 6.72 -5.70 0.66
C THR A 61 6.13 -5.24 1.99
N LEU A 62 4.84 -5.51 2.18
CA LEU A 62 4.16 -5.34 3.46
C LEU A 62 4.25 -6.65 4.24
N THR A 63 4.92 -6.65 5.40
CA THR A 63 5.00 -7.84 6.27
C THR A 63 4.01 -7.74 7.42
N VAL A 64 3.05 -8.68 7.44
CA VAL A 64 2.05 -8.86 8.50
C VAL A 64 2.44 -10.05 9.38
N SER A 65 2.44 -9.87 10.70
CA SER A 65 2.87 -10.85 11.71
C SER A 65 1.88 -10.97 12.86
#